data_AF-W6M9Z2-F1
#
_entry.id   AF-W6M9Z2-F1
#
_cell.length_a   1.000
_cell.length_b   1.000
_cell.length_c   1.000
_cell.angle_alpha   90.00
_cell.angle_beta   90.00
_cell.angle_gamma   90.00
#
_symmetry.space_group_name_H-M   'P 1'
#
loop_
_entity.id
_entity.type
_entity.pdbx_description
1 polymer ?
#
loop_
_entity_poly.entity_id
_entity_poly.type
_entity_poly.pdbx_seq_one_letter_code
_entity_poly.pdbx_strand_id
1 'polypeptide(L)'
;MNELTVEFKGVDRAAVMLMALGESHAAEILRHLDPHELHKLGVAMANLANVNRTQLGEIVQSFNDEVDNQTSLVSDGENYIRGVINRALGREKARGILEHIFNPEEHSGVDSLKWLDASSIAGGLREEHPQVVALVLSSLPPEQAAQVVNLLPAPVRDEALLRVAILDEIPAGALAELNELIEKQVMRNINAAATAKIGGPKRAAEILGRLDAAIEGQILDKIKEVDTDLGDKIEELMVVFDNLIGLSDRDIQTLLREIASDQLMIALRGADAAVQQKIMGNMSKRAAELLRDDLEAMPPVKLSDVEAAQKEIMTTAKRLAEAGEITLSSKGDELV
;
A
#
# COMPACT_ATOMS: atom_id res chain seq x y z
N MET A 1 52.52 7.92 -0.02
CA MET A 1 52.92 7.11 1.14
C MET A 1 53.45 8.07 2.19
N ASN A 2 52.62 8.39 3.19
CA ASN A 2 53.10 8.95 4.45
C ASN A 2 52.83 7.88 5.51
N GLU A 3 53.89 7.49 6.19
CA GLU A 3 53.96 6.33 7.07
C GLU A 3 53.06 6.50 8.30
N LEU A 4 52.36 5.42 8.64
CA LEU A 4 51.53 5.26 9.83
C LEU A 4 52.32 5.64 11.09
N THR A 5 51.86 6.65 11.83
CA THR A 5 52.41 6.97 13.15
C THR A 5 51.34 6.77 14.23
N VAL A 6 51.36 5.54 14.77
CA VAL A 6 50.56 4.98 15.88
C VAL A 6 49.17 4.48 15.49
N GLU A 7 49.01 3.16 15.41
CA GLU A 7 47.72 2.46 15.42
C GLU A 7 47.05 2.71 16.78
N PHE A 8 46.15 3.69 16.86
CA PHE A 8 45.27 3.83 18.01
C PHE A 8 44.24 2.70 17.98
N LYS A 9 44.16 1.91 19.07
CA LYS A 9 43.10 0.90 19.21
C LYS A 9 41.75 1.61 19.32
N GLY A 10 40.65 0.94 18.97
CA GLY A 10 39.31 1.55 18.93
C GLY A 10 38.91 2.29 20.21
N VAL A 11 39.32 1.79 21.38
CA VAL A 11 39.08 2.43 22.68
C VAL A 11 39.89 3.73 22.84
N ASP A 12 41.12 3.75 22.34
CA ASP A 12 41.97 4.95 22.38
C ASP A 12 41.43 6.02 21.43
N ARG A 13 40.95 5.63 20.24
CA ARG A 13 40.29 6.55 19.29
C ARG A 13 39.02 7.17 19.88
N ALA A 14 38.19 6.35 20.53
CA ALA A 14 36.98 6.82 21.21
C ALA A 14 37.31 7.79 22.36
N ALA A 15 38.33 7.50 23.15
CA ALA A 15 38.80 8.39 24.22
C ALA A 15 39.29 9.75 23.67
N VAL A 16 40.07 9.75 22.58
CA VAL A 16 40.52 10.99 21.92
C VAL A 16 39.33 11.80 21.37
N MET A 17 38.33 11.14 20.77
CA MET A 17 37.15 11.81 20.23
C MET A 17 36.29 12.46 21.33
N LEU A 18 36.09 11.75 22.45
CA LEU A 18 35.37 12.29 23.60
C LEU A 18 36.09 13.49 24.23
N MET A 19 37.42 13.45 24.28
CA MET A 19 38.21 14.60 24.70
C MET A 19 38.08 15.78 23.72
N ALA A 20 37.94 15.53 22.42
CA ALA A 20 37.74 16.56 21.40
C ALA A 20 36.36 17.25 21.49
N LEU A 21 35.32 16.50 21.87
CA LEU A 21 33.94 16.98 22.02
C LEU A 21 33.72 17.89 23.24
N GLY A 22 34.65 17.84 24.19
CA GLY A 22 34.62 18.60 25.43
C GLY A 22 33.76 17.95 26.52
N GLU A 23 33.98 18.41 27.75
CA GLU A 23 33.46 17.78 28.98
C GLU A 23 31.93 17.60 28.99
N SER A 24 31.18 18.61 28.53
CA SER A 24 29.72 18.59 28.56
C SER A 24 29.12 17.52 27.63
N HIS A 25 29.59 17.43 26.39
CA HIS A 25 29.06 16.45 25.42
C HIS A 25 29.59 15.05 25.70
N ALA A 26 30.84 14.92 26.16
CA ALA A 26 31.38 13.63 26.58
C ALA A 26 30.58 13.04 27.74
N ALA A 27 30.18 13.87 28.73
CA ALA A 27 29.40 13.41 29.87
C ALA A 27 28.02 12.86 29.48
N GLU A 28 27.37 13.41 28.45
CA GLU A 28 26.10 12.87 27.94
C GLU A 28 26.29 11.50 27.30
N ILE A 29 27.35 11.32 26.50
CA ILE A 29 27.64 10.03 25.87
C ILE A 29 28.02 8.98 26.93
N LEU A 30 28.82 9.37 27.93
CA LEU A 30 29.25 8.49 29.02
C LEU A 30 28.09 7.95 29.88
N ARG A 31 26.95 8.66 29.94
CA ARG A 31 25.77 8.20 30.68
C ARG A 31 25.07 7.01 30.05
N HIS A 32 25.31 6.75 28.77
CA HIS A 32 24.69 5.66 28.02
C HIS A 32 25.57 4.39 27.95
N LEU A 33 26.78 4.43 28.54
CA LEU A 33 27.73 3.33 28.53
C LEU A 33 27.62 2.48 29.80
N ASP A 34 27.80 1.17 29.65
CA ASP A 34 27.79 0.26 30.78
C ASP A 34 29.02 0.44 31.69
N PRO A 35 28.96 0.05 32.98
CA PRO A 35 30.06 0.25 33.93
C PRO A 35 31.41 -0.32 33.47
N HIS A 36 31.39 -1.42 32.71
CA HIS A 36 32.60 -2.05 32.17
C HIS A 36 33.23 -1.25 31.03
N GLU A 37 32.40 -0.63 30.18
CA GLU A 37 32.83 0.18 29.05
C GLU A 37 33.33 1.55 29.52
N LEU A 38 32.61 2.15 30.48
CA LEU A 38 33.02 3.37 31.16
C LEU A 38 34.40 3.22 31.81
N HIS A 39 34.66 2.07 32.45
CA HIS A 39 35.97 1.79 33.04
C HIS A 39 37.09 1.69 31.98
N LYS A 40 36.85 0.95 30.88
CA LYS A 40 37.82 0.83 29.78
C LYS A 40 38.15 2.19 29.16
N LEU A 41 37.12 2.99 28.90
CA LEU A 41 37.24 4.29 28.28
C LEU A 41 37.90 5.30 29.21
N GLY A 42 37.55 5.29 30.50
CA GLY A 42 38.18 6.14 31.51
C GLY A 42 39.67 5.86 31.69
N VAL A 43 40.08 4.57 31.67
CA VAL A 43 41.51 4.19 31.69
C VAL A 43 42.23 4.67 30.43
N ALA A 44 41.61 4.56 29.26
CA ALA A 44 42.19 5.06 28.02
C ALA A 44 42.33 6.60 28.04
N MET A 45 41.30 7.33 28.47
CA MET A 45 41.35 8.80 28.62
C MET A 45 42.43 9.25 29.61
N ALA A 46 42.65 8.52 30.70
CA ALA A 46 43.69 8.82 31.68
C ALA A 46 45.12 8.53 31.17
N ASN A 47 45.29 7.52 30.32
CA ASN A 47 46.59 7.13 29.77
C ASN A 47 47.01 7.96 28.53
N LEU A 48 46.10 8.72 27.93
CA LEU A 48 46.36 9.60 26.79
C LEU A 48 47.00 10.93 27.22
N ALA A 49 48.21 10.86 27.75
CA ALA A 49 48.86 12.01 28.39
C ALA A 49 49.46 13.06 27.42
N ASN A 50 49.49 12.83 26.10
CA ASN A 50 50.00 13.82 25.12
C ASN A 50 49.58 13.48 23.68
N VAL A 51 48.32 13.75 23.33
CA VAL A 51 47.86 13.64 21.94
C VAL A 51 48.28 14.89 21.18
N ASN A 52 49.02 14.73 20.09
CA ASN A 52 49.44 15.87 19.25
C ASN A 52 48.25 16.42 18.44
N ARG A 53 48.21 17.73 18.19
CA ARG A 53 47.15 18.38 17.38
C ARG A 53 46.99 17.75 16.00
N THR A 54 48.08 17.25 15.41
CA THR A 54 48.05 16.55 14.12
C THR A 54 47.30 15.21 14.21
N GLN A 55 47.50 14.44 15.29
CA GLN A 55 46.84 13.15 15.51
C GLN A 55 45.35 13.31 15.83
N LEU A 56 45.00 14.37 16.57
CA LEU A 56 43.61 14.73 16.82
C LEU A 56 42.87 15.04 15.50
N GLY A 57 43.50 15.82 14.62
CA GLY A 57 42.94 16.15 13.31
C GLY A 57 42.69 14.91 12.45
N GLU A 58 43.63 13.97 12.41
CA GLU A 58 43.48 12.72 11.65
C GLU A 58 42.34 11.83 12.18
N ILE A 59 42.19 11.73 13.50
CA ILE A 59 41.12 10.91 14.11
C ILE A 59 39.74 11.53 13.86
N VAL A 60 39.61 12.85 14.00
CA VAL A 60 38.35 13.57 13.72
C VAL A 60 37.99 13.49 12.25
N GLN A 61 38.97 13.64 11.35
CA GLN A 61 38.76 13.50 9.90
C GLN A 61 38.28 12.08 9.56
N SER A 62 38.95 11.05 10.07
CA SER A 62 38.54 9.66 9.85
C SER A 62 37.17 9.35 10.44
N PHE A 63 36.80 9.95 11.58
CA PHE A 63 35.46 9.81 12.15
C PHE A 63 34.41 10.46 11.25
N ASN A 64 34.65 11.67 10.77
CA ASN A 64 33.74 12.34 9.83
C ASN A 64 33.60 11.56 8.52
N ASP A 65 34.68 11.03 7.96
CA ASP A 65 34.63 10.20 6.75
C ASP A 65 33.85 8.89 6.98
N GLU A 66 33.94 8.30 8.17
CA GLU A 66 33.20 7.09 8.53
C GLU A 66 31.72 7.39 8.81
N VAL A 67 31.43 8.53 9.45
CA VAL A 67 30.06 9.04 9.63
C VAL A 67 29.42 9.39 8.29
N ASP A 68 30.11 10.08 7.40
CA ASP A 68 29.64 10.46 6.06
C ASP A 68 29.35 9.22 5.19
N ASN A 69 30.20 8.19 5.28
CA ASN A 69 29.97 6.90 4.62
C ASN A 69 28.80 6.10 5.24
N GLN A 70 28.51 6.28 6.53
CA GLN A 70 27.35 5.67 7.19
C GLN A 70 26.06 6.49 7.05
N THR A 71 26.14 7.81 6.80
CA THR A 71 24.97 8.71 6.72
C THR A 71 24.38 8.86 5.32
N SER A 72 24.94 8.20 4.30
CA SER A 72 24.52 8.52 2.93
C SER A 72 23.06 8.17 2.59
N LEU A 73 22.33 7.30 3.30
CA LEU A 73 20.94 6.99 2.88
C LEU A 73 19.92 6.49 3.94
N VAL A 74 20.28 6.28 5.23
CA VAL A 74 19.37 5.56 6.16
C VAL A 74 18.96 6.35 7.42
N SER A 75 19.80 7.26 7.94
CA SER A 75 19.60 7.80 9.30
C SER A 75 18.72 9.05 9.41
N ASP A 76 18.45 9.76 8.31
CA ASP A 76 17.58 10.96 8.34
C ASP A 76 16.10 10.62 8.10
N GLY A 77 15.81 9.37 7.71
CA GLY A 77 14.44 8.88 7.54
C GLY A 77 13.68 8.83 8.86
N GLU A 78 14.28 8.34 9.94
CA GLU A 78 13.61 8.19 11.23
C GLU A 78 13.24 9.53 11.86
N ASN A 79 14.16 10.48 11.92
CA ASN A 79 13.89 11.81 12.48
C ASN A 79 12.91 12.59 11.60
N TYR A 80 13.00 12.44 10.28
CA TYR A 80 12.02 13.00 9.34
C TYR A 80 10.63 12.38 9.54
N ILE A 81 10.51 11.06 9.62
CA ILE A 81 9.25 10.32 9.86
C ILE A 81 8.66 10.70 11.23
N ARG A 82 9.48 10.72 12.30
CA ARG A 82 9.09 11.20 13.64
C ARG A 82 8.54 12.63 13.56
N GLY A 83 9.22 13.52 12.84
CA GLY A 83 8.78 14.90 12.64
C GLY A 83 7.47 15.02 11.85
N VAL A 84 7.32 14.26 10.77
CA VAL A 84 6.13 14.25 9.90
C VAL A 84 4.92 13.69 10.66
N ILE A 85 5.05 12.54 11.32
CA ILE A 85 3.97 11.88 12.05
C ILE A 85 3.52 12.74 13.25
N ASN A 86 4.46 13.32 14.01
CA ASN A 86 4.13 14.24 15.10
C ASN A 86 3.37 15.48 14.62
N ARG A 87 3.72 16.01 13.44
CA ARG A 87 3.09 17.21 12.87
C ARG A 87 1.73 16.91 12.23
N ALA A 88 1.53 15.69 11.73
CA ALA A 88 0.26 15.25 11.14
C ALA A 88 -0.79 14.83 12.19
N LEU A 89 -0.39 14.19 13.29
CA LEU A 89 -1.31 13.53 14.22
C LEU A 89 -1.27 14.09 15.65
N GLY A 90 -0.28 14.93 15.98
CA GLY A 90 -0.06 15.46 17.33
C GLY A 90 0.75 14.51 18.21
N ARG A 91 1.51 15.07 19.18
CA ARG A 91 2.52 14.34 19.97
C ARG A 91 1.99 13.12 20.72
N GLU A 92 0.79 13.18 21.27
CA GLU A 92 0.17 12.07 22.03
C GLU A 92 -0.12 10.84 21.14
N LYS A 93 -0.76 11.05 19.98
CA LYS A 93 -1.09 9.95 19.05
C LYS A 93 0.14 9.45 18.28
N ALA A 94 1.05 10.37 17.96
CA ALA A 94 2.28 10.04 17.27
C ALA A 94 3.23 9.23 18.16
N ARG A 95 3.23 9.43 19.48
CA ARG A 95 4.12 8.68 20.38
C ARG A 95 3.91 7.17 20.27
N GLY A 96 2.66 6.70 20.33
CA GLY A 96 2.35 5.27 20.18
C GLY A 96 2.70 4.72 18.79
N ILE A 97 2.48 5.49 17.74
CA ILE A 97 2.83 5.09 16.36
C ILE A 97 4.34 4.97 16.19
N LEU A 98 5.09 5.92 16.73
CA LEU A 98 6.54 5.95 16.65
C LEU A 98 7.18 4.87 17.54
N GLU A 99 6.61 4.62 18.72
CA GLU A 99 7.03 3.49 19.58
C GLU A 99 6.84 2.14 18.86
N HIS A 100 5.76 1.94 18.10
CA HIS A 100 5.54 0.69 17.37
C HIS A 100 6.40 0.52 16.11
N ILE A 101 6.70 1.61 15.38
CA ILE A 101 7.57 1.58 14.19
C ILE A 101 9.03 1.30 14.57
N PHE A 102 9.49 1.81 15.71
CA PHE A 102 10.90 1.77 16.09
C PHE A 102 11.22 0.73 17.19
N ASN A 103 10.24 0.30 18.00
CA ASN A 103 10.40 -0.77 19.01
C ASN A 103 9.32 -1.88 18.84
N PRO A 104 9.48 -2.76 17.83
CA PRO A 104 8.53 -3.86 17.60
C PRO A 104 8.55 -4.96 18.69
N GLU A 105 9.62 -5.08 19.49
CA GLU A 105 9.78 -6.18 20.47
C GLU A 105 9.02 -5.99 21.81
N GLU A 106 8.49 -4.80 22.11
CA GLU A 106 7.82 -4.52 23.40
C GLU A 106 6.28 -4.56 23.35
N HIS A 107 5.66 -4.77 22.18
CA HIS A 107 4.21 -4.66 22.04
C HIS A 107 3.52 -6.02 22.02
N SER A 108 2.53 -6.17 22.90
CA SER A 108 1.68 -7.36 22.99
C SER A 108 0.94 -7.61 21.67
N GLY A 109 0.86 -8.87 21.20
CA GLY A 109 0.17 -9.22 19.95
C GLY A 109 -1.29 -8.70 19.88
N VAL A 110 -1.95 -8.57 21.03
CA VAL A 110 -3.28 -7.97 21.18
C VAL A 110 -3.32 -6.48 20.82
N ASP A 111 -2.31 -5.70 21.19
CA ASP A 111 -2.30 -4.27 20.91
C ASP A 111 -2.12 -3.97 19.42
N SER A 112 -1.39 -4.82 18.70
CA SER A 112 -1.24 -4.75 17.24
C SER A 112 -2.58 -4.89 16.51
N LEU A 113 -3.53 -5.68 17.05
CA LEU A 113 -4.85 -5.89 16.44
C LEU A 113 -5.72 -4.63 16.42
N LYS A 114 -5.53 -3.70 17.37
CA LYS A 114 -6.29 -2.44 17.42
C LYS A 114 -6.01 -1.51 16.23
N TRP A 115 -4.90 -1.73 15.53
CA TRP A 115 -4.44 -0.90 14.42
C TRP A 115 -4.70 -1.51 13.04
N LEU A 116 -5.15 -2.76 13.00
CA LEU A 116 -5.44 -3.48 11.77
C LEU A 116 -6.87 -3.25 11.31
N ASP A 117 -7.09 -3.23 10.00
CA ASP A 117 -8.44 -3.13 9.46
C ASP A 117 -9.26 -4.39 9.75
N ALA A 118 -10.56 -4.21 9.95
CA ALA A 118 -11.46 -5.30 10.32
C ALA A 118 -11.49 -6.45 9.30
N SER A 119 -11.20 -6.17 8.02
CA SER A 119 -11.16 -7.21 6.97
C SER A 119 -9.91 -8.08 7.10
N SER A 120 -8.76 -7.49 7.41
CA SER A 120 -7.52 -8.22 7.66
C SER A 120 -7.66 -9.12 8.89
N ILE A 121 -8.20 -8.59 9.99
CA ILE A 121 -8.46 -9.37 11.21
C ILE A 121 -9.43 -10.51 10.92
N ALA A 122 -10.55 -10.24 10.26
CA ALA A 122 -11.51 -11.28 9.89
C ALA A 122 -10.88 -12.36 9.00
N GLY A 123 -10.01 -11.98 8.06
CA GLY A 123 -9.26 -12.90 7.21
C GLY A 123 -8.37 -13.86 8.02
N GLY A 124 -7.64 -13.33 9.01
CA GLY A 124 -6.79 -14.12 9.90
C GLY A 124 -7.56 -15.04 10.85
N LEU A 125 -8.83 -14.74 11.14
CA LEU A 125 -9.67 -15.47 12.09
C LEU A 125 -10.60 -16.51 11.44
N ARG A 126 -10.65 -16.61 10.11
CA ARG A 126 -11.60 -17.49 9.39
C ARG A 126 -11.44 -18.97 9.70
N GLU A 127 -10.21 -19.42 9.86
CA GLU A 127 -9.87 -20.83 10.10
C GLU A 127 -9.52 -21.11 11.57
N GLU A 128 -9.63 -20.09 12.42
CA GLU A 128 -9.29 -20.19 13.84
C GLU A 128 -10.42 -20.80 14.65
N HIS A 129 -10.04 -21.47 15.75
CA HIS A 129 -11.02 -22.07 16.66
C HIS A 129 -11.90 -20.98 17.29
N PRO A 130 -13.23 -21.17 17.45
CA PRO A 130 -14.11 -20.08 17.89
C PRO A 130 -13.80 -19.55 19.31
N GLN A 131 -13.01 -20.28 20.11
CA GLN A 131 -12.46 -19.79 21.38
C GLN A 131 -11.39 -18.71 21.18
N VAL A 132 -10.51 -18.87 20.19
CA VAL A 132 -9.49 -17.87 19.82
C VAL A 132 -10.17 -16.63 19.26
N VAL A 133 -11.16 -16.83 18.38
CA VAL A 133 -11.98 -15.74 17.83
C VAL A 133 -12.67 -14.95 18.94
N ALA A 134 -13.29 -15.64 19.91
CA ALA A 134 -13.94 -14.98 21.05
C ALA A 134 -12.95 -14.15 21.88
N LEU A 135 -11.75 -14.69 22.10
CA LEU A 135 -10.72 -14.04 22.90
C LEU A 135 -10.14 -12.80 22.20
N VAL A 136 -9.97 -12.86 20.87
CA VAL A 136 -9.62 -11.71 20.03
C VAL A 136 -10.73 -10.67 19.98
N LEU A 137 -11.99 -11.07 19.81
CA LEU A 137 -13.12 -10.13 19.81
C LEU A 137 -13.28 -9.41 21.15
N SER A 138 -12.97 -10.10 22.25
CA SER A 138 -13.02 -9.53 23.62
C SER A 138 -11.89 -8.54 23.90
N SER A 139 -10.81 -8.57 23.12
CA SER A 139 -9.66 -7.67 23.28
C SER A 139 -9.69 -6.45 22.33
N LEU A 140 -10.64 -6.43 21.39
CA LEU A 140 -10.86 -5.34 20.45
C LEU A 140 -11.87 -4.29 20.96
N PRO A 141 -11.78 -3.03 20.48
CA PRO A 141 -12.83 -2.03 20.67
C PRO A 141 -14.19 -2.54 20.13
N PRO A 142 -15.32 -2.24 20.81
CA PRO A 142 -16.64 -2.76 20.44
C PRO A 142 -17.04 -2.50 18.98
N GLU A 143 -16.72 -1.31 18.46
CA GLU A 143 -17.02 -0.92 17.08
C GLU A 143 -16.24 -1.75 16.06
N GLN A 144 -14.96 -2.02 16.34
CA GLN A 144 -14.10 -2.82 15.48
C GLN A 144 -14.47 -4.30 15.55
N ALA A 145 -14.76 -4.82 16.74
CA ALA A 145 -15.25 -6.19 16.95
C ALA A 145 -16.55 -6.45 16.15
N ALA A 146 -17.49 -5.51 16.16
CA ALA A 146 -18.73 -5.61 15.37
C ALA A 146 -18.46 -5.68 13.86
N GLN A 147 -17.49 -4.90 13.36
CA GLN A 147 -17.08 -4.95 11.95
C GLN A 147 -16.44 -6.29 11.58
N VAL A 148 -15.58 -6.83 12.45
CA VAL A 148 -14.95 -8.15 12.26
C VAL A 148 -16.02 -9.24 12.22
N VAL A 149 -16.96 -9.24 13.17
CA VAL A 149 -18.07 -10.21 13.27
C VAL A 149 -18.92 -10.25 12.00
N ASN A 150 -19.17 -9.10 11.36
CA ASN A 150 -19.93 -9.04 10.10
C ASN A 150 -19.21 -9.69 8.90
N LEU A 151 -17.88 -9.83 8.98
CA LEU A 151 -17.04 -10.38 7.92
C LEU A 151 -16.69 -11.87 8.16
N LEU A 152 -17.08 -12.44 9.30
CA LEU A 152 -16.85 -13.83 9.66
C LEU A 152 -17.96 -14.77 9.13
N PRO A 153 -17.64 -16.04 8.81
CA PRO A 153 -18.63 -17.05 8.45
C PRO A 153 -19.62 -17.32 9.60
N ALA A 154 -20.90 -17.50 9.27
CA ALA A 154 -21.97 -17.71 10.26
C ALA A 154 -21.68 -18.79 11.33
N PRO A 155 -21.11 -19.98 11.00
CA PRO A 155 -20.86 -21.02 12.01
C PRO A 155 -19.87 -20.57 13.10
N VAL A 156 -18.76 -19.96 12.67
CA VAL A 156 -17.69 -19.50 13.58
C VAL A 156 -18.16 -18.26 14.36
N ARG A 157 -18.86 -17.35 13.68
CA ARG A 157 -19.39 -16.12 14.25
C ARG A 157 -20.32 -16.40 15.44
N ASP A 158 -21.30 -17.28 15.25
CA ASP A 158 -22.35 -17.52 16.23
C ASP A 158 -21.79 -18.24 17.48
N GLU A 159 -20.86 -19.18 17.28
CA GLU A 159 -20.18 -19.89 18.37
C GLU A 159 -19.18 -19.00 19.12
N ALA A 160 -18.47 -18.11 18.41
CA ALA A 160 -17.56 -17.15 19.03
C ALA A 160 -18.32 -16.13 19.89
N LEU A 161 -19.44 -15.59 19.41
CA LEU A 161 -20.25 -14.64 20.18
C LEU A 161 -20.84 -15.26 21.45
N LEU A 162 -21.27 -16.51 21.39
CA LEU A 162 -21.73 -17.23 22.59
C LEU A 162 -20.62 -17.34 23.64
N ARG A 163 -19.38 -17.60 23.20
CA ARG A 163 -18.21 -17.67 24.08
C ARG A 163 -17.80 -16.32 24.64
N VAL A 164 -17.89 -15.24 23.86
CA VAL A 164 -17.70 -13.87 24.35
C VAL A 164 -18.69 -13.56 25.47
N ALA A 165 -19.95 -13.96 25.32
CA ALA A 165 -21.00 -13.70 26.31
C ALA A 165 -20.83 -14.48 27.63
N ILE A 166 -20.07 -15.58 27.62
CA ILE A 166 -19.82 -16.45 28.79
C ILE A 166 -18.44 -16.16 29.40
N LEU A 167 -17.63 -15.29 28.78
CA LEU A 167 -16.28 -14.97 29.22
C LEU A 167 -16.32 -13.97 30.38
N ASP A 168 -16.14 -14.43 31.63
CA ASP A 168 -16.17 -13.57 32.82
C ASP A 168 -14.81 -12.95 33.17
N GLU A 169 -13.73 -13.73 33.23
CA GLU A 169 -12.37 -13.25 33.51
C GLU A 169 -11.32 -14.03 32.71
N ILE A 170 -10.34 -13.32 32.13
CA ILE A 170 -9.18 -13.94 31.47
C ILE A 170 -8.05 -14.05 32.50
N PRO A 171 -7.60 -15.26 32.88
CA PRO A 171 -6.47 -15.42 33.79
C PRO A 171 -5.22 -14.72 33.24
N ALA A 172 -4.48 -13.99 34.09
CA ALA A 172 -3.31 -13.22 33.65
C ALA A 172 -2.24 -14.07 32.92
N GLY A 173 -2.11 -15.36 33.25
CA GLY A 173 -1.23 -16.30 32.54
C GLY A 173 -1.71 -16.65 31.13
N ALA A 174 -3.02 -16.67 30.90
CA ALA A 174 -3.61 -16.94 29.59
C ALA A 174 -3.52 -15.73 28.63
N LEU A 175 -3.31 -14.51 29.15
CA LEU A 175 -3.05 -13.33 28.32
C LEU A 175 -1.69 -13.39 27.62
N ALA A 176 -0.66 -13.94 28.27
CA ALA A 176 0.65 -14.15 27.66
C ALA A 176 0.56 -15.22 26.56
N GLU A 177 -0.10 -16.35 26.84
CA GLU A 177 -0.35 -17.41 25.85
C GLU A 177 -1.21 -16.91 24.68
N LEU A 178 -2.20 -16.06 24.97
CA LEU A 178 -3.00 -15.38 23.95
C LEU A 178 -2.16 -14.46 23.07
N ASN A 179 -1.29 -13.65 23.66
CA ASN A 179 -0.40 -12.77 22.91
C ASN A 179 0.53 -13.57 21.99
N GLU A 180 1.12 -14.64 22.51
CA GLU A 180 1.98 -15.52 21.72
C GLU A 180 1.21 -16.21 20.58
N LEU A 181 -0.03 -16.65 20.84
CA LEU A 181 -0.89 -17.27 19.85
C LEU A 181 -1.34 -16.25 18.77
N ILE A 182 -1.70 -15.03 19.17
CA ILE A 182 -2.05 -13.96 18.23
C ILE A 182 -0.83 -13.60 17.39
N GLU A 183 0.34 -13.46 17.99
CA GLU A 183 1.55 -13.09 17.27
C GLU A 183 2.02 -14.17 16.29
N LYS A 184 2.02 -15.44 16.70
CA LYS A 184 2.50 -16.54 15.85
C LYS A 184 1.51 -17.00 14.80
N GLN A 185 0.22 -16.98 15.13
CA GLN A 185 -0.82 -17.62 14.33
C GLN A 185 -1.66 -16.57 13.60
N VAL A 186 -2.22 -15.61 14.35
CA VAL A 186 -3.11 -14.59 13.79
C VAL A 186 -2.35 -13.57 12.97
N MET A 187 -1.23 -13.01 13.45
CA MET A 187 -0.43 -12.06 12.69
C MET A 187 0.27 -12.72 11.50
N ARG A 188 0.64 -14.01 11.60
CA ARG A 188 1.14 -14.77 10.44
C ARG A 188 0.05 -14.94 9.38
N ASN A 189 -1.18 -15.28 9.77
CA ASN A 189 -2.31 -15.41 8.86
C ASN A 189 -2.73 -14.05 8.30
N ILE A 190 -2.65 -12.98 9.09
CA ILE A 190 -2.89 -11.60 8.65
C ILE A 190 -1.80 -11.16 7.69
N ASN A 191 -0.52 -11.46 7.92
CA ASN A 191 0.56 -11.15 6.98
C ASN A 191 0.46 -11.97 5.69
N ALA A 192 -0.05 -13.21 5.76
CA ALA A 192 -0.36 -14.02 4.58
C ALA A 192 -1.62 -13.51 3.83
N ALA A 193 -2.62 -13.02 4.57
CA ALA A 193 -3.87 -12.42 4.06
C ALA A 193 -3.73 -10.94 3.64
N ALA A 194 -2.69 -10.26 4.11
CA ALA A 194 -2.18 -8.97 3.65
C ALA A 194 -1.41 -9.13 2.34
N THR A 195 -1.71 -10.19 1.60
CA THR A 195 -1.69 -10.13 0.15
C THR A 195 -2.65 -9.02 -0.25
N ALA A 196 -2.10 -7.83 -0.54
CA ALA A 196 -2.76 -6.86 -1.38
C ALA A 196 -3.50 -7.63 -2.48
N LYS A 197 -4.77 -7.30 -2.76
CA LYS A 197 -5.50 -7.85 -3.91
C LYS A 197 -4.74 -7.48 -5.19
N ILE A 198 -3.68 -8.21 -5.50
CA ILE A 198 -2.78 -8.05 -6.65
C ILE A 198 -3.46 -8.62 -7.90
N GLY A 199 -4.55 -9.37 -7.73
CA GLY A 199 -5.37 -9.95 -8.79
C GLY A 199 -6.86 -9.70 -8.64
N GLY A 200 -7.61 -10.20 -9.61
CA GLY A 200 -9.06 -10.10 -9.71
C GLY A 200 -9.51 -9.98 -11.16
N PRO A 201 -10.83 -10.05 -11.44
CA PRO A 201 -11.38 -9.97 -12.79
C PRO A 201 -10.90 -8.73 -13.56
N LYS A 202 -10.76 -7.59 -12.87
CA LYS A 202 -10.28 -6.32 -13.45
C LYS A 202 -8.81 -6.39 -13.90
N ARG A 203 -7.94 -6.95 -13.06
CA ARG A 203 -6.51 -7.14 -13.39
C ARG A 203 -6.34 -8.15 -14.52
N ALA A 204 -7.13 -9.23 -14.51
CA ALA A 204 -7.16 -10.23 -15.57
C ALA A 204 -7.63 -9.62 -16.90
N ALA A 205 -8.68 -8.79 -16.88
CA ALA A 205 -9.15 -8.05 -18.05
C ALA A 205 -8.10 -7.07 -18.60
N GLU A 206 -7.41 -6.34 -17.73
CA GLU A 206 -6.31 -5.44 -18.13
C GLU A 206 -5.10 -6.17 -18.72
N ILE A 207 -4.83 -7.41 -18.31
CA ILE A 207 -3.77 -8.26 -18.87
C ILE A 207 -4.24 -8.83 -20.21
N LEU A 208 -5.42 -9.45 -20.24
CA LEU A 208 -6.01 -10.05 -21.44
C LEU A 208 -6.20 -9.03 -22.55
N GLY A 209 -6.68 -7.82 -22.24
CA GLY A 209 -6.83 -6.73 -23.22
C GLY A 209 -5.51 -6.16 -23.77
N ARG A 210 -4.35 -6.64 -23.30
CA ARG A 210 -3.02 -6.33 -23.85
C ARG A 210 -2.39 -7.51 -24.61
N LEU A 211 -3.03 -8.68 -24.62
CA LEU A 211 -2.56 -9.85 -25.35
C LEU A 211 -3.07 -9.80 -26.80
N ASP A 212 -2.48 -10.64 -27.67
CA ASP A 212 -2.98 -10.85 -29.03
C ASP A 212 -4.34 -11.58 -29.00
N ALA A 213 -5.28 -11.19 -29.87
CA ALA A 213 -6.65 -11.72 -29.90
C ALA A 213 -6.73 -13.27 -29.92
N ALA A 214 -5.79 -13.92 -30.62
CA ALA A 214 -5.73 -15.39 -30.69
C ALA A 214 -5.37 -16.04 -29.34
N ILE A 215 -4.54 -15.40 -28.53
CA ILE A 215 -4.13 -15.87 -27.19
C ILE A 215 -5.18 -15.45 -26.16
N GLU A 216 -5.71 -14.24 -26.29
CA GLU A 216 -6.80 -13.69 -25.49
C GLU A 216 -8.02 -14.62 -25.48
N GLY A 217 -8.56 -14.95 -26.66
CA GLY A 217 -9.73 -15.84 -26.78
C GLY A 217 -9.48 -17.22 -26.20
N GLN A 218 -8.31 -17.83 -26.48
CA GLN A 218 -7.95 -19.13 -25.93
C GLN A 218 -7.87 -19.15 -24.41
N ILE A 219 -7.39 -18.07 -23.79
CA ILE A 219 -7.31 -17.97 -22.33
C ILE A 219 -8.71 -17.70 -21.74
N LEU A 220 -9.51 -16.84 -22.37
CA LEU A 220 -10.86 -16.53 -21.93
C LEU A 220 -11.77 -17.76 -21.99
N ASP A 221 -11.70 -18.55 -23.05
CA ASP A 221 -12.45 -19.81 -23.20
C ASP A 221 -12.09 -20.80 -22.09
N LYS A 222 -10.79 -20.96 -21.79
CA LYS A 222 -10.33 -21.81 -20.68
C LYS A 222 -10.80 -21.31 -19.32
N ILE A 223 -10.91 -20.00 -19.12
CA ILE A 223 -11.47 -19.45 -17.89
C ILE A 223 -12.96 -19.76 -17.80
N LYS A 224 -13.72 -19.60 -18.89
CA LYS A 224 -15.16 -19.90 -18.95
C LYS A 224 -15.48 -21.39 -18.77
N GLU A 225 -14.60 -22.29 -19.20
CA GLU A 225 -14.71 -23.73 -18.96
C GLU A 225 -14.62 -24.08 -17.46
N VAL A 226 -13.85 -23.32 -16.69
CA VAL A 226 -13.68 -23.54 -15.24
C VAL A 226 -14.74 -22.79 -14.43
N ASP A 227 -15.00 -21.54 -14.80
CA ASP A 227 -15.95 -20.65 -14.13
C ASP A 227 -16.53 -19.66 -15.15
N THR A 228 -17.75 -19.95 -15.60
CA THR A 228 -18.46 -19.16 -16.62
C THR A 228 -18.75 -17.74 -16.13
N ASP A 229 -19.19 -17.58 -14.87
CA ASP A 229 -19.53 -16.28 -14.29
C ASP A 229 -18.28 -15.38 -14.20
N LEU A 230 -17.12 -15.96 -13.84
CA LEU A 230 -15.85 -15.26 -13.81
C LEU A 230 -15.40 -14.83 -15.21
N GLY A 231 -15.52 -15.72 -16.20
CA GLY A 231 -15.17 -15.43 -17.59
C GLY A 231 -16.02 -14.32 -18.19
N ASP A 232 -17.33 -14.36 -18.00
CA ASP A 232 -18.25 -13.30 -18.49
C ASP A 232 -17.94 -11.95 -17.84
N LYS A 233 -17.61 -11.95 -16.54
CA LYS A 233 -17.22 -10.74 -15.81
C LYS A 233 -15.88 -10.17 -16.30
N ILE A 234 -14.93 -11.01 -16.67
CA ILE A 234 -13.66 -10.59 -17.26
C ILE A 234 -13.89 -10.00 -18.66
N GLU A 235 -14.69 -10.67 -19.48
CA GLU A 235 -15.05 -10.21 -20.83
C GLU A 235 -15.79 -8.86 -20.81
N GLU A 236 -16.68 -8.66 -19.85
CA GLU A 236 -17.34 -7.38 -19.62
C GLU A 236 -16.32 -6.27 -19.31
N LEU A 237 -15.31 -6.57 -18.50
CA LEU A 237 -14.27 -5.63 -18.09
C LEU A 237 -13.19 -5.39 -19.16
N MET A 238 -13.09 -6.23 -20.19
CA MET A 238 -12.15 -6.08 -21.31
C MET A 238 -12.61 -5.06 -22.35
N VAL A 239 -13.91 -4.75 -22.38
CA VAL A 239 -14.48 -3.74 -23.28
C VAL A 239 -14.29 -2.36 -22.66
N VAL A 240 -13.06 -1.87 -22.79
CA VAL A 240 -12.67 -0.55 -22.31
C VAL A 240 -13.20 0.51 -23.28
N PHE A 241 -13.79 1.57 -22.74
CA PHE A 241 -14.28 2.72 -23.52
C PHE A 241 -13.20 3.31 -24.44
N ASP A 242 -11.92 3.23 -24.03
CA ASP A 242 -10.79 3.71 -24.83
C ASP A 242 -10.60 2.91 -26.14
N ASN A 243 -11.10 1.67 -26.22
CA ASN A 243 -11.04 0.87 -27.45
C ASN A 243 -11.90 1.45 -28.58
N LEU A 244 -12.80 2.40 -28.30
CA LEU A 244 -13.54 3.14 -29.33
C LEU A 244 -12.59 3.85 -30.32
N ILE A 245 -11.34 4.11 -29.95
CA ILE A 245 -10.34 4.68 -30.86
C ILE A 245 -10.08 3.79 -32.08
N GLY A 246 -10.19 2.47 -31.93
CA GLY A 246 -9.96 1.49 -32.98
C GLY A 246 -11.11 1.32 -33.96
N LEU A 247 -12.28 1.91 -33.67
CA LEU A 247 -13.44 1.84 -34.56
C LEU A 247 -13.25 2.69 -35.82
N SER A 248 -13.86 2.23 -36.91
CA SER A 248 -13.94 3.02 -38.14
C SER A 248 -14.79 4.28 -37.90
N ASP A 249 -14.54 5.33 -38.67
CA ASP A 249 -15.30 6.58 -38.57
C ASP A 249 -16.80 6.35 -38.79
N ARG A 250 -17.15 5.44 -39.71
CA ARG A 250 -18.53 5.05 -39.98
C ARG A 250 -19.19 4.39 -38.76
N ASP A 251 -18.46 3.53 -38.07
CA ASP A 251 -18.96 2.82 -36.89
C ASP A 251 -19.19 3.78 -35.73
N ILE A 252 -18.27 4.72 -35.51
CA ILE A 252 -18.44 5.78 -34.51
C ILE A 252 -19.66 6.63 -34.84
N GLN A 253 -19.86 7.00 -36.10
CA GLN A 253 -21.04 7.76 -36.51
C GLN A 253 -22.35 7.00 -36.31
N THR A 254 -22.35 5.67 -36.46
CA THR A 254 -23.51 4.83 -36.17
C THR A 254 -23.77 4.75 -34.67
N LEU A 255 -22.71 4.56 -33.87
CA LEU A 255 -22.79 4.56 -32.41
C LEU A 255 -23.33 5.90 -31.87
N LEU A 256 -22.85 7.03 -32.38
CA LEU A 256 -23.26 8.38 -31.97
C LEU A 256 -24.73 8.70 -32.26
N ARG A 257 -25.37 7.98 -33.19
CA ARG A 257 -26.81 8.15 -33.46
C ARG A 257 -27.70 7.51 -32.40
N GLU A 258 -27.17 6.53 -31.66
CA GLU A 258 -27.91 5.74 -30.67
C GLU A 258 -27.66 6.21 -29.22
N ILE A 259 -26.76 7.19 -29.02
CA ILE A 259 -26.35 7.67 -27.69
C ILE A 259 -26.94 9.07 -27.43
N ALA A 260 -27.48 9.27 -26.23
CA ALA A 260 -27.94 10.58 -25.78
C ALA A 260 -26.77 11.55 -25.51
N SER A 261 -26.92 12.82 -25.90
CA SER A 261 -25.86 13.83 -25.76
C SER A 261 -25.39 14.04 -24.32
N ASP A 262 -26.30 14.03 -23.35
CA ASP A 262 -25.97 14.20 -21.92
C ASP A 262 -25.11 13.03 -21.40
N GLN A 263 -25.41 11.82 -21.84
CA GLN A 263 -24.69 10.61 -21.48
C GLN A 263 -23.29 10.58 -22.10
N LEU A 264 -23.19 10.98 -23.38
CA LEU A 264 -21.91 11.13 -24.07
C LEU A 264 -21.01 12.15 -23.36
N MET A 265 -21.58 13.26 -22.91
CA MET A 265 -20.87 14.32 -22.20
C MET A 265 -20.26 13.80 -20.88
N ILE A 266 -21.05 13.07 -20.07
CA ILE A 266 -20.56 12.45 -18.82
C ILE A 266 -19.44 11.45 -19.11
N ALA A 267 -19.61 10.59 -20.12
CA ALA A 267 -18.63 9.56 -20.46
C ALA A 267 -17.29 10.14 -20.96
N LEU A 268 -17.34 11.21 -21.76
CA LEU A 268 -16.15 11.86 -22.31
C LEU A 268 -15.31 12.58 -21.26
N ARG A 269 -15.90 12.98 -20.12
CA ARG A 269 -15.17 13.67 -19.05
C ARG A 269 -14.02 12.84 -18.46
N GLY A 270 -14.15 11.51 -18.45
CA GLY A 270 -13.09 10.60 -18.03
C GLY A 270 -12.42 9.84 -19.17
N ALA A 271 -12.61 10.25 -20.41
CA ALA A 271 -11.99 9.63 -21.58
C ALA A 271 -10.67 10.32 -21.93
N ASP A 272 -9.71 9.55 -22.47
CA ASP A 272 -8.45 10.09 -22.96
C ASP A 272 -8.66 11.09 -24.12
N ALA A 273 -7.76 12.08 -24.22
CA ALA A 273 -7.84 13.13 -25.23
C ALA A 273 -7.92 12.59 -26.67
N ALA A 274 -7.28 11.46 -26.96
CA ALA A 274 -7.32 10.81 -28.26
C ALA A 274 -8.73 10.27 -28.60
N VAL A 275 -9.41 9.68 -27.60
CA VAL A 275 -10.79 9.17 -27.73
C VAL A 275 -11.76 10.34 -27.91
N GLN A 276 -11.60 11.41 -27.12
CA GLN A 276 -12.41 12.63 -27.26
C GLN A 276 -12.28 13.22 -28.67
N GLN A 277 -11.06 13.35 -29.19
CA GLN A 277 -10.81 13.86 -30.54
C GLN A 277 -11.42 12.96 -31.62
N LYS A 278 -11.29 11.63 -31.50
CA LYS A 278 -11.85 10.66 -32.44
C LYS A 278 -13.38 10.74 -32.49
N ILE A 279 -14.03 10.88 -31.32
CA ILE A 279 -15.48 11.05 -31.22
C ILE A 279 -15.91 12.39 -31.82
N MET A 280 -15.30 13.49 -31.40
CA MET A 280 -15.63 14.84 -31.90
C MET A 280 -15.35 14.99 -33.41
N GLY A 281 -14.32 14.32 -33.94
CA GLY A 281 -13.99 14.30 -35.36
C GLY A 281 -15.06 13.63 -36.23
N ASN A 282 -15.89 12.78 -35.62
CA ASN A 282 -17.01 12.09 -36.27
C ASN A 282 -18.36 12.82 -36.08
N MET A 283 -18.35 14.03 -35.52
CA MET A 283 -19.53 14.88 -35.37
C MET A 283 -19.50 16.03 -36.38
N SER A 284 -20.65 16.69 -36.59
CA SER A 284 -20.65 17.96 -37.32
C SER A 284 -19.86 19.03 -36.54
N LYS A 285 -19.22 19.97 -37.24
CA LYS A 285 -18.42 21.05 -36.62
C LYS A 285 -19.17 21.76 -35.49
N ARG A 286 -20.43 22.13 -35.74
CA ARG A 286 -21.30 22.78 -34.75
C ARG A 286 -21.57 21.90 -33.53
N ALA A 287 -21.80 20.60 -33.72
CA ALA A 287 -22.07 19.69 -32.61
C ALA A 287 -20.81 19.40 -31.78
N ALA A 288 -19.65 19.31 -32.43
CA ALA A 288 -18.36 19.16 -31.76
C ALA A 288 -17.96 20.41 -30.96
N GLU A 289 -18.26 21.61 -31.49
CA GLU A 289 -18.06 22.89 -30.76
C GLU A 289 -18.96 22.96 -29.53
N LEU A 290 -20.25 22.67 -29.69
CA LEU A 290 -21.21 22.70 -28.59
C LEU A 290 -20.84 21.69 -27.48
N LEU A 291 -20.42 20.48 -27.86
CA LEU A 291 -19.97 19.46 -26.91
C LEU A 291 -18.68 19.87 -26.17
N ARG A 292 -17.77 20.61 -26.82
CA ARG A 292 -16.57 21.15 -26.15
C ARG A 292 -16.93 22.21 -25.12
N ASP A 293 -17.76 23.17 -25.52
CA ASP A 293 -18.21 24.25 -24.62
C ASP A 293 -18.95 23.66 -23.40
N ASP A 294 -19.81 22.67 -23.63
CA ASP A 294 -20.53 21.98 -22.55
C ASP A 294 -19.58 21.19 -21.64
N LEU A 295 -18.57 20.49 -22.18
CA LEU A 295 -17.57 19.77 -21.40
C LEU A 295 -16.73 20.72 -20.52
N GLU A 296 -16.41 21.92 -21.01
CA GLU A 296 -15.70 22.95 -20.22
C GLU A 296 -16.59 23.54 -19.12
N ALA A 297 -17.87 23.76 -19.41
CA ALA A 297 -18.85 24.29 -18.46
C ALA A 297 -19.33 23.25 -17.43
N MET A 298 -19.07 21.97 -17.67
CA MET A 298 -19.55 20.87 -16.84
C MET A 298 -18.95 20.90 -15.42
N PRO A 299 -19.79 20.79 -14.37
CA PRO A 299 -19.31 20.67 -12.99
C PRO A 299 -18.57 19.34 -12.76
N PRO A 300 -17.76 19.22 -11.69
CA PRO A 300 -17.11 17.96 -11.34
C PRO A 300 -18.14 16.84 -11.16
N VAL A 301 -17.98 15.76 -11.92
CA VAL A 301 -18.79 14.54 -11.84
C VAL A 301 -18.07 13.47 -11.04
N LYS A 302 -18.83 12.56 -10.41
CA LYS A 302 -18.24 11.43 -9.68
C LYS A 302 -17.69 10.42 -10.67
N LEU A 303 -16.56 9.79 -10.33
CA LEU A 303 -15.96 8.74 -11.13
C LEU A 303 -16.93 7.58 -11.40
N SER A 304 -17.77 7.23 -10.42
CA SER A 304 -18.83 6.21 -10.57
C SER A 304 -19.82 6.51 -11.69
N ASP A 305 -20.16 7.78 -11.87
CA ASP A 305 -21.16 8.22 -12.84
C ASP A 305 -20.55 8.21 -14.25
N VAL A 306 -19.26 8.53 -14.36
CA VAL A 306 -18.47 8.39 -15.59
C VAL A 306 -18.36 6.93 -16.01
N GLU A 307 -17.99 6.04 -15.09
CA GLU A 307 -17.89 4.60 -15.37
C GLU A 307 -19.25 4.01 -15.79
N ALA A 308 -20.34 4.43 -15.16
CA ALA A 308 -21.69 4.02 -15.53
C ALA A 308 -22.09 4.49 -16.95
N ALA A 309 -21.83 5.76 -17.28
CA ALA A 309 -22.12 6.30 -18.61
C ALA A 309 -21.28 5.61 -19.70
N GLN A 310 -19.99 5.37 -19.44
CA GLN A 310 -19.11 4.63 -20.35
C GLN A 310 -19.61 3.19 -20.56
N LYS A 311 -20.03 2.51 -19.49
CA LYS A 311 -20.57 1.15 -19.56
C LYS A 311 -21.83 1.06 -20.43
N GLU A 312 -22.78 1.98 -20.26
CA GLU A 312 -23.99 2.01 -21.06
C GLU A 312 -23.70 2.27 -22.55
N ILE A 313 -22.74 3.15 -22.86
CA ILE A 313 -22.28 3.39 -24.24
C ILE A 313 -21.66 2.11 -24.82
N MET A 314 -20.81 1.42 -24.06
CA MET A 314 -20.22 0.15 -24.51
C MET A 314 -21.27 -0.97 -24.66
N THR A 315 -22.32 -0.97 -23.83
CA THR A 315 -23.46 -1.89 -23.98
C THR A 315 -24.20 -1.62 -25.30
N THR A 316 -24.38 -0.35 -25.65
CA THR A 316 -24.96 0.05 -26.93
C THR A 316 -24.07 -0.37 -28.11
N ALA A 317 -22.75 -0.17 -28.00
CA ALA A 317 -21.79 -0.59 -29.01
C ALA A 317 -21.79 -2.12 -29.22
N LYS A 318 -21.85 -2.92 -28.14
CA LYS A 318 -21.98 -4.37 -28.20
C LYS A 318 -23.24 -4.80 -28.94
N ARG A 319 -24.40 -4.24 -28.57
CA ARG A 319 -25.68 -4.51 -29.24
C ARG A 319 -25.62 -4.22 -30.75
N LEU A 320 -25.00 -3.10 -31.14
CA LEU A 320 -24.82 -2.74 -32.55
C LEU A 320 -23.85 -3.69 -33.27
N ALA A 321 -22.84 -4.20 -32.58
CA ALA A 321 -21.93 -5.20 -33.13
C ALA A 321 -22.58 -6.57 -33.31
N GLU A 322 -23.39 -7.03 -32.34
CA GLU A 322 -24.19 -8.25 -32.47
C GLU A 322 -25.20 -8.17 -33.63
N ALA A 323 -25.73 -6.97 -33.91
CA ALA A 323 -26.58 -6.70 -35.06
C ALA A 323 -25.80 -6.58 -36.39
N GLY A 324 -24.47 -6.58 -36.36
CA GLY A 324 -23.61 -6.40 -37.53
C GLY A 324 -23.58 -4.96 -38.08
N GLU A 325 -24.06 -3.98 -37.31
CA GLU A 325 -24.06 -2.56 -37.70
C GLU A 325 -22.73 -1.85 -37.45
N ILE A 326 -21.96 -2.36 -36.48
CA ILE A 326 -20.63 -1.87 -36.10
C ILE A 326 -19.66 -3.06 -36.05
N THR A 327 -18.45 -2.87 -36.57
CA THR A 327 -17.37 -3.84 -36.33
C THR A 327 -16.57 -3.40 -35.11
N LEU A 328 -16.80 -4.02 -33.96
CA LEU A 328 -15.90 -3.88 -32.82
C LEU A 328 -14.62 -4.66 -33.13
N SER A 329 -13.61 -3.97 -33.64
CA SER A 329 -12.29 -4.54 -33.80
C SER A 329 -11.72 -4.87 -32.42
N SER A 330 -11.91 -6.10 -31.96
CA SER A 330 -10.94 -6.76 -31.09
C SER A 330 -9.59 -6.63 -31.82
N LYS A 331 -8.55 -6.17 -31.12
CA LYS A 331 -7.23 -5.91 -31.71
C LYS A 331 -6.70 -7.20 -32.37
N GLY A 332 -6.93 -7.35 -33.67
CA GLY A 332 -6.63 -8.59 -34.40
C GLY A 332 -6.93 -8.55 -35.90
N ASP A 333 -7.89 -7.76 -36.37
CA ASP A 333 -8.13 -7.64 -37.82
C ASP A 333 -7.39 -6.42 -38.39
N GLU A 334 -6.10 -6.63 -38.73
CA GLU A 334 -5.50 -5.90 -39.85
C GLU A 334 -6.23 -6.36 -41.13
N LEU A 335 -7.19 -5.55 -41.58
CA LEU A 335 -7.75 -5.69 -42.92
C LEU A 335 -6.66 -5.35 -43.94
N VAL A 336 -6.28 -6.35 -44.76
CA VAL A 336 -5.50 -6.18 -46.00
C VAL A 336 -6.40 -5.70 -47.12
#